data_AF-A0A0F9VJ99-F1
#
_entry.id   AF-A0A0F9VJ99-F1
#
_cell.length_a   1.000
_cell.length_b   1.000
_cell.length_c   1.000
_cell.angle_alpha   90.00
_cell.angle_beta   90.00
_cell.angle_gamma   90.00
#
_symmetry.space_group_name_H-M   'P 1'
#
loop_
_entity.id
_entity.type
_entity.pdbx_description
1 polymer ?
#
loop_
_entity_poly.entity_id
_entity_poly.type
_entity_poly.pdbx_seq_one_letter_code
_entity_poly.pdbx_strand_id
1 'polypeptide(L)'
;MQRTWVDSEGNRGRIILFSELPDDAVDNLQIEHKLSRMPQTFLKEEHLKCLTLKQLEVITMRFWGDMEVKEIAKRIGITSDAVYRRLRGAYKRLSIEINL
;
A
#
# COMPACT_ATOMS: atom_id res chain seq x y z
N MET A 1 -0.70 -3.11 -27.69
CA MET A 1 -1.01 -2.10 -28.74
C MET A 1 -0.95 -0.72 -28.10
N GLN A 2 -0.09 0.18 -28.58
CA GLN A 2 0.05 1.54 -28.05
C GLN A 2 -0.81 2.52 -28.89
N ARG A 3 -1.62 3.36 -28.24
CA ARG A 3 -2.38 4.44 -28.89
C ARG A 3 -1.91 5.79 -28.34
N THR A 4 -1.34 6.61 -29.22
CA THR A 4 -1.06 8.02 -28.96
C THR A 4 -2.24 8.85 -29.44
N TRP A 5 -2.66 9.86 -28.67
CA TRP A 5 -3.57 10.90 -29.17
C TRP A 5 -2.83 12.23 -29.22
N VAL A 6 -3.37 13.15 -30.02
CA VAL A 6 -2.95 14.55 -30.04
C VAL A 6 -4.16 15.39 -29.67
N ASP A 7 -4.04 16.25 -28.67
CA ASP A 7 -5.15 17.14 -28.30
C ASP A 7 -5.29 18.29 -29.31
N SER A 8 -6.34 19.09 -29.13
CA SER A 8 -6.67 20.24 -29.98
C SER A 8 -5.62 21.36 -29.95
N GLU A 9 -4.67 21.33 -29.01
CA GLU A 9 -3.56 22.28 -28.90
C GLU A 9 -2.25 21.71 -29.51
N GLY A 10 -2.30 20.52 -30.10
CA GLY A 10 -1.15 19.87 -30.74
C GLY A 10 -0.26 19.11 -29.76
N ASN A 11 -0.64 18.98 -28.48
CA ASN A 11 0.15 18.25 -27.51
C ASN A 11 -0.11 16.75 -27.66
N ARG A 12 0.98 15.98 -27.77
CA ARG A 12 0.92 14.52 -27.89
C ARG A 12 0.78 13.88 -26.51
N GLY A 13 -0.42 13.43 -26.18
CA GLY A 13 -0.70 12.62 -25.01
C GLY A 13 -0.42 11.14 -25.28
N ARG A 14 0.32 10.49 -24.38
CA ARG A 14 0.57 9.04 -24.46
C ARG A 14 -0.36 8.34 -23.46
N ILE A 15 -1.33 7.57 -23.95
CA ILE A 15 -2.00 6.60 -23.08
C ILE A 15 -1.03 5.45 -22.88
N ILE A 16 -0.46 5.37 -21.68
CA ILE A 16 0.06 4.09 -21.20
C ILE A 16 -1.20 3.29 -20.84
N LEU A 17 -1.63 2.40 -21.73
CA LEU A 17 -2.61 1.38 -21.38
C LEU A 17 -1.94 0.58 -20.25
N PHE A 18 -2.53 0.56 -19.05
CA PHE A 18 -2.01 -0.05 -17.83
C PHE A 18 -1.91 -1.59 -17.93
N SER A 19 -1.26 -2.12 -18.96
CA SER A 19 -1.20 -3.55 -19.26
C SER A 19 0.11 -4.20 -18.83
N GLU A 20 1.03 -3.47 -18.19
CA GLU A 20 2.38 -3.95 -17.86
C GLU A 20 2.85 -3.52 -16.46
N LEU A 21 1.94 -3.32 -15.51
CA LEU A 21 2.36 -3.30 -14.11
C LEU A 21 2.56 -4.77 -13.69
N PRO A 22 3.73 -5.16 -13.14
CA PRO A 22 3.88 -6.49 -12.56
C PRO A 22 2.79 -6.70 -11.51
N ASP A 23 2.25 -7.93 -11.39
CA ASP A 23 1.14 -8.24 -10.48
C ASP A 23 1.39 -7.73 -9.05
N ASP A 24 2.65 -7.75 -8.61
CA ASP A 24 3.10 -7.21 -7.33
C ASP A 24 2.86 -5.69 -7.18
N ALA A 25 3.02 -4.91 -8.26
CA ALA A 25 2.78 -3.47 -8.26
C ALA A 25 1.28 -3.15 -8.21
N VAL A 26 0.45 -3.94 -8.90
CA VAL A 26 -1.02 -3.81 -8.83
C VAL A 26 -1.52 -4.14 -7.43
N ASP A 27 -0.98 -5.19 -6.82
CA ASP A 27 -1.27 -5.60 -5.45
C ASP A 27 -0.86 -4.54 -4.42
N ASN A 28 0.33 -3.96 -4.58
CA ASN A 28 0.83 -2.90 -3.69
C ASN A 28 -0.05 -1.65 -3.79
N LEU A 29 -0.47 -1.25 -4.99
CA LEU A 29 -1.40 -0.13 -5.19
C LEU A 29 -2.77 -0.37 -4.52
N GLN A 30 -3.30 -1.59 -4.65
CA GLN A 30 -4.55 -1.97 -3.98
C GLN A 30 -4.42 -1.94 -2.46
N ILE A 31 -3.28 -2.34 -1.91
CA ILE A 31 -3.02 -2.27 -0.47
C ILE A 31 -2.99 -0.82 -0.01
N GLU A 32 -2.27 0.07 -0.71
CA GLU A 32 -2.26 1.50 -0.36
C GLU A 32 -3.65 2.13 -0.40
N HIS A 33 -4.47 1.79 -1.40
CA HIS A 33 -5.85 2.25 -1.49
C HIS A 33 -6.75 1.68 -0.38
N LYS A 34 -6.53 0.43 0.06
CA LYS A 34 -7.24 -0.15 1.20
C LYS A 34 -6.81 0.46 2.53
N LEU A 35 -5.51 0.74 2.70
CA LEU A 35 -4.94 1.36 3.90
C LEU A 35 -5.45 2.80 4.09
N SER A 36 -5.46 3.60 3.01
CA SER A 36 -5.95 4.98 3.05
C SER A 36 -7.46 5.09 3.35
N ARG A 37 -8.24 4.06 3.02
CA ARG A 37 -9.68 4.01 3.29
C ARG A 37 -10.04 3.40 4.63
N MET A 38 -9.10 2.75 5.32
CA MET A 38 -9.36 2.11 6.59
C MET A 38 -9.37 3.20 7.69
N PRO A 39 -10.51 3.47 8.34
CA PRO A 39 -10.56 4.57 9.29
C PRO A 39 -9.76 4.18 10.54
N GLN A 40 -8.89 5.08 11.01
CA GLN A 40 -8.03 4.86 12.18
C GLN A 40 -8.82 4.40 13.42
N THR A 41 -10.11 4.75 13.50
CA THR A 41 -11.03 4.37 14.58
C THR A 41 -11.36 2.87 14.66
N PHE A 42 -11.09 2.09 13.60
CA PHE A 42 -11.36 0.64 13.59
C PHE A 42 -10.19 -0.21 14.12
N LEU A 43 -8.99 0.35 14.20
CA LEU A 43 -7.81 -0.32 14.74
C LEU A 43 -7.74 -0.11 16.25
N LYS A 44 -8.40 -0.99 17.00
CA LYS A 44 -8.24 -1.10 18.46
C LYS A 44 -6.96 -1.88 18.79
N GLU A 45 -6.36 -1.61 19.95
CA GLU A 45 -5.19 -2.35 20.47
C GLU A 45 -5.40 -3.88 20.48
N GLU A 46 -6.64 -4.32 20.64
CA GLU A 46 -7.04 -5.72 20.68
C GLU A 46 -6.75 -6.43 19.35
N HIS A 47 -6.99 -5.76 18.22
CA HIS A 47 -6.74 -6.31 16.88
C HIS A 47 -5.23 -6.33 16.55
N LEU A 48 -4.43 -5.50 17.21
CA LEU A 48 -2.98 -5.46 17.00
C LEU A 48 -2.26 -6.68 17.60
N LYS A 49 -2.90 -7.41 18.54
CA LYS A 49 -2.33 -8.61 19.17
C LYS A 49 -2.11 -9.77 18.19
N CYS A 50 -2.83 -9.79 17.05
CA CYS A 50 -2.68 -10.84 16.03
C CYS A 50 -1.46 -10.62 15.11
N LEU A 51 -0.77 -9.48 15.24
CA LEU A 51 0.36 -9.07 14.42
C LEU A 51 1.70 -9.45 15.05
N THR A 52 2.67 -9.78 14.20
CA THR A 52 4.07 -9.90 14.64
C THR A 52 4.66 -8.52 14.95
N LEU A 53 5.70 -8.45 15.79
CA LEU A 53 6.38 -7.18 16.11
C LEU A 53 6.79 -6.39 14.85
N LYS A 54 7.29 -7.09 13.82
CA LYS A 54 7.72 -6.47 12.55
C LYS A 54 6.55 -5.93 11.72
N GLN A 55 5.36 -6.53 11.84
CA GLN A 55 4.14 -6.10 11.16
C GLN A 55 3.49 -4.93 11.90
N LEU A 56 3.47 -5.01 13.23
CA LEU A 56 3.03 -3.96 14.12
C LEU A 56 3.84 -2.68 13.89
N GLU A 57 5.17 -2.81 13.82
CA GLU A 57 6.05 -1.66 13.58
C GLU A 57 5.71 -0.90 12.28
N VAL A 58 5.59 -1.60 11.15
CA VAL A 58 5.28 -0.94 9.86
C VAL A 58 3.85 -0.41 9.80
N ILE A 59 2.88 -1.12 10.40
CA ILE A 59 1.49 -0.66 10.37
C ILE A 59 1.30 0.56 11.28
N THR A 60 2.00 0.61 12.41
CA THR A 60 1.94 1.75 13.32
C THR A 60 2.54 3.00 12.70
N MET A 61 3.72 2.87 12.07
CA MET A 61 4.35 3.99 11.36
C MET A 61 3.50 4.50 10.20
N ARG A 62 2.78 3.61 9.50
CA ARG A 62 1.91 4.00 8.39
C ARG A 62 0.60 4.64 8.86
N PHE A 63 -0.11 4.04 9.83
CA PHE A 63 -1.44 4.49 10.23
C PHE A 63 -1.43 5.65 11.22
N TRP A 64 -0.51 5.66 12.18
CA TRP A 64 -0.42 6.73 13.19
C TRP A 64 0.71 7.72 12.91
N GLY A 65 1.76 7.28 12.20
CA GLY A 65 2.87 8.16 11.82
C GLY A 65 2.70 8.87 10.48
N ASP A 66 1.65 8.55 9.72
CA ASP A 66 1.39 9.04 8.35
C ASP A 66 2.61 8.95 7.41
N MET A 67 3.52 8.00 7.68
CA MET A 67 4.76 7.87 6.91
C MET A 67 4.52 7.14 5.60
N GLU A 68 5.20 7.55 4.54
CA GLU A 68 5.19 6.80 3.28
C GLU A 68 6.00 5.50 3.38
N VAL A 69 5.64 4.50 2.58
CA VAL A 69 6.35 3.20 2.54
C VAL A 69 7.85 3.38 2.31
N LYS A 70 8.25 4.33 1.47
CA LYS A 70 9.66 4.65 1.20
C LYS A 70 10.36 5.22 2.43
N GLU A 71 9.68 6.01 3.23
CA GLU A 71 10.23 6.58 4.46
C GLU A 71 10.34 5.53 5.57
N ILE A 72 9.33 4.67 5.71
CA ILE A 72 9.34 3.52 6.61
C ILE A 72 10.50 2.59 6.27
N ALA A 73 10.69 2.28 4.98
CA ALA A 73 11.77 1.45 4.49
C ALA A 73 13.15 2.02 4.89
N LYS A 74 13.36 3.32 4.67
CA LYS A 74 14.59 4.02 5.08
C LYS A 74 14.79 3.99 6.60
N ARG A 75 13.72 4.22 7.37
CA ARG A 75 13.78 4.30 8.83
C ARG A 75 14.14 2.97 9.49
N ILE A 76 13.61 1.86 8.96
CA ILE A 76 13.85 0.52 9.49
C ILE A 76 15.08 -0.15 8.83
N GLY A 77 15.62 0.44 7.74
CA GLY A 77 16.77 -0.09 7.02
C GLY A 77 16.45 -1.34 6.20
N ILE A 78 15.25 -1.42 5.62
CA ILE A 78 14.80 -2.53 4.76
C ILE A 78 14.33 -2.04 3.41
N THR A 79 14.11 -2.94 2.45
CA THR A 79 13.57 -2.57 1.13
C THR A 79 12.09 -2.20 1.20
N SER A 80 11.64 -1.30 0.33
CA SER A 80 10.22 -0.95 0.19
C SER A 80 9.35 -2.19 -0.05
N ASP A 81 9.86 -3.14 -0.83
CA ASP A 81 9.20 -4.42 -1.11
C ASP A 81 8.97 -5.24 0.17
N ALA A 82 9.95 -5.27 1.07
CA ALA A 82 9.81 -5.93 2.36
C ALA A 82 8.78 -5.22 3.26
N VAL A 83 8.68 -3.89 3.19
CA VAL A 83 7.63 -3.14 3.89
C VAL A 83 6.25 -3.50 3.35
N TYR A 84 6.08 -3.53 2.03
CA TYR A 84 4.81 -3.94 1.40
C TYR A 84 4.40 -5.35 1.82
N ARG A 85 5.32 -6.32 1.80
CA ARG A 85 5.03 -7.69 2.27
C ARG A 85 4.57 -7.73 3.73
N ARG A 86 5.19 -6.92 4.59
CA ARG A 86 4.80 -6.83 6.01
C ARG A 86 3.42 -6.17 6.17
N LEU A 87 3.17 -5.06 5.48
CA LEU A 87 1.86 -4.39 5.48
C LEU A 87 0.76 -5.31 4.94
N ARG A 88 1.04 -6.04 3.86
CA ARG A 88 0.13 -7.04 3.28
C ARG A 88 -0.23 -8.13 4.28
N GLY A 89 0.78 -8.71 4.93
CA GLY A 89 0.58 -9.73 5.94
C GLY A 89 -0.17 -9.22 7.16
N ALA A 90 0.07 -7.96 7.55
CA ALA A 90 -0.65 -7.32 8.64
C ALA A 90 -2.12 -7.10 8.27
N TYR A 91 -2.40 -6.56 7.09
CA TYR A 91 -3.74 -6.32 6.60
C TYR A 91 -4.55 -7.61 6.48
N LYS A 92 -3.96 -8.68 5.92
CA LYS A 92 -4.65 -9.98 5.80
C LYS A 92 -5.08 -10.55 7.15
N ARG A 93 -4.30 -10.32 8.20
CA ARG A 93 -4.63 -10.77 9.56
C ARG A 93 -5.72 -9.90 10.17
N LEU A 94 -5.56 -8.58 10.04
CA LEU A 94 -6.56 -7.62 10.51
C LEU A 94 -7.90 -7.76 9.80
N SER A 95 -7.92 -8.08 8.51
CA SER A 95 -9.17 -8.27 7.77
C SER A 95 -9.94 -9.49 8.28
N ILE A 96 -9.23 -10.56 8.66
CA ILE A 96 -9.85 -11.75 9.27
C ILE A 96 -10.40 -11.40 10.66
N GLU A 97 -9.62 -10.69 11.48
CA GLU A 97 -10.00 -10.37 12.86
C GLU A 97 -11.17 -9.36 12.94
N ILE A 98 -11.17 -8.36 12.06
CA ILE A 98 -12.18 -7.29 12.02
C ILE A 98 -13.39 -7.70 11.16
N ASN A 99 -13.36 -8.88 10.54
CA ASN A 99 -14.40 -9.41 9.65
C ASN A 99 -14.72 -8.44 8.49
N LEU A 100 -13.65 -7.92 7.86
CA LEU A 100 -13.66 -7.01 6.70
C LEU A 100 -13.70 -7.75 5.37
#